data_AF-A0A357MMK4-F1
#
_entry.id   AF-A0A357MMK4-F1
#
_cell.length_a   1.000
_cell.length_b   1.000
_cell.length_c   1.000
_cell.angle_alpha   90.00
_cell.angle_beta   90.00
_cell.angle_gamma   90.00
#
_symmetry.space_group_name_H-M   'P 1'
#
loop_
_entity.id
_entity.type
_entity.pdbx_description
1 polymer ?
#
loop_
_entity_poly.entity_id
_entity_poly.type
_entity_poly.pdbx_seq_one_letter_code
_entity_poly.pdbx_strand_id
1 'polypeptide(L)'
;MTNWQKSDWRAKPRVQMPDYVDQPALNSVEAQLAKYPPLVFAGEARKLKTALGKAAEGKAFLLQGGDCAESFAEFSADTIRDTFKVMLQMAMVLTYGAKVPVVKVGRMAGQFAKPRSAPTE
;
A
#
# COMPACT_ATOMS: atom_id res chain seq x y z
N MET A 1 -0.92 -27.47 8.23
CA MET A 1 -0.57 -26.06 7.98
C MET A 1 0.22 -25.59 9.18
N THR A 2 1.44 -25.08 8.99
CA THR A 2 2.19 -24.45 10.09
C THR A 2 1.37 -23.31 10.66
N ASN A 3 1.30 -23.22 11.99
CA ASN A 3 0.52 -22.20 12.67
C ASN A 3 1.23 -20.84 12.54
N TRP A 4 0.91 -20.09 11.50
CA TRP A 4 1.55 -18.81 11.20
C TRP A 4 1.20 -17.77 12.27
N GLN A 5 2.20 -17.04 12.75
CA GLN A 5 2.04 -15.90 13.64
C GLN A 5 2.59 -14.62 13.01
N LYS A 6 2.03 -13.48 13.41
CA LYS A 6 2.41 -12.15 12.88
C LYS A 6 3.88 -11.81 13.08
N SER A 7 4.55 -12.40 14.06
CA SER A 7 5.96 -12.16 14.38
C SER A 7 6.94 -13.05 13.61
N ASP A 8 6.48 -14.09 12.92
CA ASP A 8 7.34 -15.13 12.33
C ASP A 8 8.33 -14.56 11.30
N TRP A 9 7.97 -13.46 10.62
CA TRP A 9 8.83 -12.80 9.64
C TRP A 9 10.12 -12.25 10.26
N ARG A 10 10.14 -11.93 11.56
CA ARG A 10 11.33 -11.38 12.25
C ARG A 10 12.46 -12.40 12.35
N ALA A 11 12.16 -13.70 12.26
CA ALA A 11 13.13 -14.78 12.27
C ALA A 11 13.59 -15.19 10.85
N LYS A 12 13.10 -14.53 9.80
CA LYS A 12 13.48 -14.80 8.41
C LYS A 12 14.56 -13.82 7.94
N PRO A 13 15.41 -14.19 6.96
CA PRO A 13 16.27 -13.24 6.27
C PRO A 13 15.47 -12.06 5.74
N ARG A 14 15.92 -10.84 6.04
CA ARG A 14 15.26 -9.58 5.66
C ARG A 14 16.30 -8.59 5.16
N VAL A 15 15.95 -7.86 4.11
CA VAL A 15 16.78 -6.82 3.49
C VAL A 15 16.03 -5.49 3.53
N GLN A 16 16.74 -4.37 3.33
CA GLN A 16 16.14 -3.03 3.27
C GLN A 16 15.47 -2.56 4.57
N MET A 17 15.82 -3.18 5.70
CA MET A 17 15.39 -2.72 7.01
C MET A 17 16.33 -1.63 7.51
N PRO A 18 15.81 -0.52 8.06
CA PRO A 18 16.65 0.45 8.74
C PRO A 18 17.26 -0.13 10.02
N ASP A 19 18.46 0.34 10.36
CA ASP A 19 19.13 0.03 11.62
C ASP A 19 18.69 1.03 12.69
N TYR A 20 17.79 0.60 13.58
CA TYR A 20 17.36 1.39 14.73
C TYR A 20 18.33 1.20 15.90
N VAL A 21 19.02 2.26 16.30
CA VAL A 21 19.99 2.23 17.41
C VAL A 21 19.35 2.18 18.80
N ASP A 22 18.09 2.61 18.92
CA ASP A 22 17.32 2.63 20.18
C ASP A 22 16.16 1.64 20.11
N GLN A 23 16.42 0.41 20.55
CA GLN A 23 15.43 -0.66 20.58
C GLN A 23 14.26 -0.38 21.56
N PRO A 24 14.49 0.17 22.77
CA PRO A 24 13.41 0.63 23.64
C PRO A 24 12.45 1.62 22.96
N ALA A 25 12.97 2.63 22.26
CA ALA A 25 12.14 3.59 21.53
C ALA A 25 11.33 2.93 20.41
N LEU A 26 11.96 2.05 19.62
CA LEU A 26 11.25 1.29 18.59
C LEU A 26 10.11 0.46 19.17
N ASN A 27 10.36 -0.27 20.26
CA ASN A 27 9.35 -1.10 20.92
C ASN A 27 8.17 -0.25 21.44
N SER A 28 8.46 0.94 21.97
CA SER A 28 7.44 1.89 22.43
C SER A 28 6.54 2.34 21.29
N VAL A 29 7.12 2.71 20.14
CA VAL A 29 6.37 3.13 18.94
C VAL A 29 5.55 1.97 18.37
N GLU A 30 6.11 0.77 18.26
CA GLU A 30 5.35 -0.42 17.81
C GLU A 30 4.15 -0.68 18.72
N ALA A 31 4.32 -0.60 20.04
CA ALA A 31 3.26 -0.82 21.02
C ALA A 31 2.16 0.26 20.96
N GLN A 32 2.53 1.50 20.64
CA GLN A 32 1.57 2.58 20.42
C GLN A 32 0.76 2.37 19.14
N LEU A 33 1.43 2.09 18.01
CA LEU A 33 0.77 1.87 16.72
C LEU A 33 -0.18 0.67 16.75
N ALA A 34 0.17 -0.39 17.49
CA ALA A 34 -0.68 -1.58 17.64
C ALA A 34 -2.04 -1.30 18.29
N LYS A 35 -2.21 -0.18 18.99
CA LYS A 35 -3.45 0.24 19.65
C LYS A 35 -4.32 1.14 18.79
N TYR A 36 -3.79 1.69 17.70
CA TYR A 36 -4.53 2.60 16.85
C TYR A 36 -5.56 1.86 15.98
N PRO A 37 -6.66 2.53 15.59
CA PRO A 37 -7.62 1.96 14.67
C PRO A 37 -6.93 1.54 13.35
N PRO A 38 -7.35 0.41 12.75
CA PRO A 38 -6.84 0.01 11.45
C PRO A 38 -7.30 1.00 10.37
N LEU A 39 -6.47 1.19 9.35
CA LEU A 39 -6.82 2.04 8.18
C LEU A 39 -7.90 1.42 7.30
N VAL A 40 -8.03 0.09 7.30
CA VAL A 40 -9.00 -0.66 6.50
C VAL A 40 -9.62 -1.80 7.30
N PHE A 41 -10.86 -2.12 6.97
CA PHE A 41 -11.57 -3.26 7.53
C PHE A 41 -11.27 -4.55 6.77
N ALA A 42 -11.29 -5.69 7.46
CA ALA A 42 -11.08 -7.01 6.82
C ALA A 42 -12.10 -7.32 5.70
N GLY A 43 -13.31 -6.73 5.77
CA GLY A 43 -14.30 -6.81 4.70
C GLY A 43 -13.85 -6.15 3.40
N GLU A 44 -13.15 -5.02 3.48
CA GLU A 44 -12.64 -4.29 2.32
C GLU A 44 -11.51 -5.04 1.62
N ALA A 45 -10.58 -5.61 2.40
CA ALA A 45 -9.52 -6.47 1.87
C ALA A 45 -10.08 -7.71 1.16
N ARG A 46 -11.15 -8.33 1.69
CA ARG A 46 -11.84 -9.45 1.04
C ARG A 46 -12.54 -9.03 -0.26
N LYS A 47 -13.22 -7.87 -0.26
CA LYS A 47 -13.82 -7.30 -1.47
C LYS A 47 -12.76 -7.04 -2.55
N LEU A 48 -11.62 -6.45 -2.18
CA LEU A 48 -10.50 -6.23 -3.09
C LEU A 48 -9.96 -7.56 -3.64
N LYS A 49 -9.76 -8.58 -2.79
CA LYS A 49 -9.33 -9.92 -3.22
C LYS A 49 -10.28 -10.51 -4.28
N THR A 50 -11.58 -10.42 -4.07
CA THR A 50 -12.58 -10.87 -5.06
C THR A 50 -12.46 -10.08 -6.37
N ALA A 51 -12.27 -8.77 -6.31
CA ALA A 51 -12.10 -7.93 -7.50
C ALA A 51 -10.79 -8.26 -8.27
N LEU A 52 -9.69 -8.49 -7.56
CA LEU A 52 -8.42 -8.93 -8.14
C LEU A 52 -8.53 -10.33 -8.76
N GLY A 53 -9.32 -11.23 -8.17
CA GLY A 53 -9.65 -12.52 -8.77
C GLY A 53 -10.30 -12.38 -10.15
N LYS A 54 -11.24 -11.45 -10.30
CA LYS A 54 -11.83 -11.13 -11.62
C LYS A 54 -10.79 -10.63 -12.61
N ALA A 55 -9.82 -9.82 -12.16
CA ALA A 55 -8.75 -9.33 -13.02
C ALA A 55 -7.82 -10.46 -13.48
N ALA A 56 -7.47 -11.39 -12.59
CA ALA A 56 -6.69 -12.58 -12.92
C ALA A 56 -7.39 -13.51 -13.94
N GLU A 57 -8.72 -13.52 -13.95
CA GLU A 57 -9.54 -14.26 -14.93
C GLU A 57 -9.81 -13.47 -16.22
N GLY A 58 -9.22 -12.28 -16.41
CA GLY A 58 -9.45 -11.43 -17.58
C GLY A 58 -10.83 -10.75 -17.62
N LYS A 59 -11.59 -10.79 -16.51
CA LYS A 59 -12.94 -10.20 -16.38
C LYS A 59 -12.93 -8.78 -15.80
N ALA A 60 -11.76 -8.25 -15.50
CA ALA A 60 -11.53 -6.88 -15.03
C ALA A 60 -10.10 -6.46 -15.39
N PHE A 61 -9.82 -5.15 -15.32
CA PHE A 61 -8.48 -4.60 -15.49
C PHE A 61 -8.01 -3.92 -14.20
N LEU A 62 -6.75 -4.08 -13.81
CA LEU A 62 -6.20 -3.41 -12.62
C LEU A 62 -5.49 -2.12 -13.02
N LEU A 63 -5.97 -0.99 -12.50
CA LEU A 63 -5.26 0.29 -12.52
C LEU A 63 -4.69 0.55 -11.12
N GLN A 64 -3.36 0.56 -11.02
CA GLN A 64 -2.66 0.94 -9.81
C GLN A 64 -1.75 2.15 -10.09
N GLY A 65 -1.89 3.22 -9.31
CA GLY A 65 -1.18 4.47 -9.55
C GLY A 65 -1.17 5.39 -8.32
N GLY A 66 -0.26 6.35 -8.31
CA GLY A 66 -0.03 7.29 -7.21
C GLY A 66 1.46 7.57 -7.03
N ASP A 67 1.83 8.05 -5.85
CA ASP A 67 3.18 8.56 -5.60
C ASP A 67 4.25 7.47 -5.61
N CYS A 68 5.47 7.87 -5.99
CA CYS A 68 6.64 7.01 -5.88
C CYS A 68 7.02 6.80 -4.41
N ALA A 69 7.04 7.89 -3.65
CA ALA A 69 7.17 7.94 -2.20
C ALA A 69 6.36 9.13 -1.69
N GLU A 70 5.47 8.91 -0.72
CA GLU A 70 4.78 10.00 -0.03
C GLU A 70 5.76 10.73 0.89
N SER A 71 5.61 12.06 1.00
CA SER A 71 6.45 12.93 1.84
C SER A 71 5.60 13.68 2.85
N PHE A 72 6.09 13.80 4.09
CA PHE A 72 5.41 14.60 5.11
C PHE A 72 5.40 16.10 4.79
N ALA A 73 6.39 16.59 4.04
CA ALA A 73 6.47 17.99 3.64
C ALA A 73 5.45 18.36 2.55
N GLU A 74 4.98 17.38 1.78
CA GLU A 74 4.08 17.58 0.63
C GLU A 74 2.65 17.09 0.93
N PHE A 75 2.33 16.90 2.21
CA PHE A 75 1.02 16.42 2.63
C PHE A 75 -0.04 17.52 2.53
N SER A 76 -0.76 17.56 1.40
CA SER A 76 -1.86 18.49 1.17
C SER A 76 -3.11 17.80 0.62
N ALA A 77 -4.28 18.32 1.01
CA ALA A 77 -5.56 17.84 0.49
C ALA A 77 -5.69 18.04 -1.03
N ASP A 78 -5.08 19.10 -1.56
CA ASP A 78 -5.08 19.39 -2.99
C ASP A 78 -4.29 18.35 -3.78
N THR A 79 -3.11 17.96 -3.30
CA THR A 79 -2.29 16.91 -3.92
C THR A 79 -3.05 15.59 -3.98
N ILE A 80 -3.67 15.19 -2.86
CA ILE A 80 -4.46 13.95 -2.78
C ILE A 80 -5.63 13.99 -3.77
N ARG A 81 -6.37 15.10 -3.81
CA ARG A 81 -7.49 15.31 -4.72
C ARG A 81 -7.05 15.20 -6.17
N ASP A 82 -5.97 15.86 -6.55
CA ASP A 82 -5.56 15.94 -7.94
C ASP A 82 -4.97 14.60 -8.43
N THR A 83 -4.24 13.87 -7.58
CA THR A 83 -3.86 12.46 -7.85
C THR A 83 -5.10 11.58 -8.03
N PHE A 84 -6.13 11.75 -7.19
CA PHE A 84 -7.38 11.00 -7.31
C PHE A 84 -8.13 11.32 -8.62
N LYS A 85 -8.18 12.59 -9.04
CA LYS A 85 -8.79 12.99 -10.32
C LYS A 85 -8.11 12.32 -11.51
N VAL A 86 -6.77 12.33 -11.56
CA VAL A 86 -6.01 11.68 -12.64
C VAL A 86 -6.32 10.18 -12.68
N MET A 87 -6.32 9.52 -11.53
CA MET A 87 -6.69 8.10 -11.41
C MET A 87 -8.10 7.81 -11.95
N LEU A 88 -9.09 8.66 -11.65
CA LEU A 88 -10.45 8.51 -12.17
C LEU A 88 -10.53 8.74 -13.68
N GLN A 89 -9.83 9.74 -14.21
CA GLN A 89 -9.76 10.01 -15.65
C GLN A 89 -9.19 8.81 -16.41
N MET A 90 -8.06 8.26 -15.94
CA MET A 90 -7.46 7.05 -16.51
C MET A 90 -8.42 5.86 -16.45
N ALA A 91 -9.08 5.65 -15.31
CA ALA A 91 -10.03 4.55 -15.14
C ALA A 91 -11.20 4.63 -16.12
N MET A 92 -11.72 5.82 -16.42
CA MET A 92 -12.79 5.99 -17.41
C MET A 92 -12.32 5.59 -18.81
N VAL A 93 -11.15 6.08 -19.24
CA VAL A 93 -10.57 5.75 -20.55
C VAL A 93 -10.31 4.24 -20.67
N LEU A 94 -9.70 3.63 -19.65
CA LEU A 94 -9.42 2.19 -19.63
C LEU A 94 -10.69 1.34 -19.61
N THR A 95 -11.73 1.77 -18.89
CA THR A 95 -13.02 1.04 -18.87
C THR A 95 -13.63 1.00 -20.26
N TYR A 96 -13.59 2.12 -20.99
CA TYR A 96 -14.09 2.19 -22.36
C TYR A 96 -13.26 1.32 -23.33
N GLY A 97 -11.92 1.44 -23.27
CA GLY A 97 -11.02 0.71 -24.17
C GLY A 97 -10.97 -0.80 -23.92
N ALA A 98 -10.90 -1.22 -22.65
CA ALA A 98 -10.78 -2.63 -22.28
C ALA A 98 -12.12 -3.38 -22.28
N LYS A 99 -13.25 -2.65 -22.29
CA LYS A 99 -14.62 -3.21 -22.24
C LYS A 99 -14.89 -4.12 -21.03
N VAL A 100 -14.10 -3.98 -19.98
CA VAL A 100 -14.25 -4.68 -18.71
C VAL A 100 -14.13 -3.68 -17.55
N PRO A 101 -14.68 -3.98 -16.37
CA PRO A 101 -14.54 -3.12 -15.20
C PRO A 101 -13.08 -2.88 -14.81
N VAL A 102 -12.74 -1.65 -14.42
CA VAL A 102 -11.41 -1.30 -13.89
C VAL A 102 -11.41 -1.30 -12.36
N VAL A 103 -10.57 -2.13 -11.73
CA VAL A 103 -10.24 -2.09 -10.30
C VAL A 103 -9.19 -1.00 -10.07
N LYS A 104 -9.48 -0.06 -9.18
CA LYS A 104 -8.64 1.13 -8.92
C LYS A 104 -7.93 0.97 -7.58
N VAL A 105 -6.60 1.04 -7.57
CA VAL A 105 -5.77 0.91 -6.36
C VAL A 105 -4.79 2.08 -6.28
N GLY A 106 -4.91 2.89 -5.24
CA GLY A 106 -4.00 4.02 -5.01
C GLY A 106 -2.69 3.59 -4.35
N ARG A 107 -1.57 4.18 -4.80
CA ARG A 107 -0.33 4.26 -4.02
C ARG A 107 -0.42 5.54 -3.17
N MET A 108 -1.08 5.42 -2.03
CA MET A 108 -1.43 6.53 -1.13
C MET A 108 -1.69 5.99 0.28
N ALA A 109 -1.60 6.85 1.29
CA ALA A 109 -1.86 6.53 2.70
C ALA A 109 -0.93 5.44 3.28
N GLY A 110 0.33 5.37 2.85
CA GLY A 110 1.30 4.44 3.42
C GLY A 110 2.59 4.21 2.62
N GLN A 111 2.77 4.87 1.48
CA GLN A 111 3.92 4.72 0.58
C GLN A 111 5.14 5.53 1.06
N PHE A 112 5.49 5.42 2.35
CA PHE A 112 6.56 6.21 2.98
C PHE A 112 7.93 5.51 3.00
N ALA A 113 7.97 4.19 2.80
CA ALA A 113 9.22 3.43 2.79
C ALA A 113 9.70 3.18 1.36
N LYS A 114 11.00 3.37 1.11
CA LYS A 114 11.64 3.16 -0.19
C LYS A 114 12.93 2.32 -0.03
N PRO A 115 13.13 1.26 -0.83
CA PRO A 115 14.40 0.55 -0.84
C PRO A 115 15.52 1.42 -1.43
N ARG A 116 16.75 1.20 -0.99
CA ARG A 116 17.95 1.87 -1.46
C ARG A 116 18.95 0.85 -2.00
N SER A 117 19.59 1.17 -3.13
CA SER A 117 20.64 0.32 -3.70
C SER A 117 21.93 0.38 -2.89
N ALA A 118 22.22 1.53 -2.25
CA ALA A 118 23.36 1.74 -1.37
C ALA A 118 22.89 2.32 -0.03
N PRO A 119 23.54 1.95 1.10
CA PRO A 119 23.17 2.42 2.44
C PRO A 119 23.61 3.87 2.70
N THR A 120 24.59 4.36 1.95
CA THR A 120 25.12 5.73 2.00
C THR A 120 25.04 6.36 0.61
N GLU A 121 25.01 7.69 0.57
CA GLU A 121 25.00 8.49 -0.65
C GLU A 121 26.41 8.86 -1.11
#